data_AF-A0A849UKB2-F1
#
_entry.id   AF-A0A849UKB2-F1
#
_cell.length_a   1.000
_cell.length_b   1.000
_cell.length_c   1.000
_cell.angle_alpha   90.00
_cell.angle_beta   90.00
_cell.angle_gamma   90.00
#
_symmetry.space_group_name_H-M   'P 1'
#
loop_
_entity.id
_entity.type
_entity.pdbx_description
1 polymer ?
#
loop_
_entity_poly.entity_id
_entity_poly.type
_entity_poly.pdbx_seq_one_letter_code
_entity_poly.pdbx_strand_id
1 'polypeptide(L)' 'MKTPRSMAFISLIFLLPTIAGCSTQTWYESAKQKAESDCRNQAPSETERCLERLNQKSYENYEKERAGQK' A
#
# COMPACT_ATOMS: atom_id res chain seq x y z
N MET A 1 -7.17 -36.04 33.03
CA MET A 1 -6.77 -35.81 31.62
C MET A 1 -7.84 -34.98 30.92
N LYS A 2 -7.72 -33.65 30.83
CA LYS A 2 -8.78 -32.81 30.24
C LYS A 2 -8.32 -31.39 29.88
N THR A 3 -7.44 -31.22 28.89
CA THR A 3 -7.16 -29.89 28.30
C THR A 3 -6.71 -29.94 26.82
N PRO A 4 -7.47 -30.57 25.88
CA PRO A 4 -7.17 -30.40 24.46
C PRO A 4 -7.67 -29.05 23.90
N ARG A 5 -8.70 -28.45 24.53
CA ARG A 5 -9.35 -27.22 24.05
C ARG A 5 -8.47 -25.98 24.24
N SER A 6 -7.74 -25.88 25.34
CA SER A 6 -6.93 -24.70 25.67
C SER A 6 -5.67 -24.55 24.80
N MET A 7 -5.10 -25.66 24.30
CA MET A 7 -3.94 -25.63 23.40
C MET A 7 -4.28 -25.09 22.01
N ALA A 8 -5.48 -25.37 21.50
CA ALA A 8 -5.92 -24.89 20.18
C ALA A 8 -6.08 -23.36 20.14
N PHE A 9 -6.56 -22.75 21.24
CA PHE A 9 -6.69 -21.29 21.34
C PHE A 9 -5.33 -20.56 21.39
N ILE A 10 -4.34 -21.15 22.06
CA ILE A 10 -2.98 -20.58 22.12
C ILE A 10 -2.33 -20.60 20.74
N SER A 11 -2.53 -21.67 19.95
CA SER A 11 -2.02 -21.77 18.57
C SER A 11 -2.61 -20.70 17.64
N LEU A 12 -3.90 -20.37 17.79
CA LEU A 12 -4.58 -19.38 16.94
C LEU A 12 -4.07 -17.94 17.19
N ILE A 13 -3.65 -17.62 18.41
CA ILE A 13 -3.10 -16.30 18.77
C ILE A 13 -1.76 -16.02 18.07
N PHE A 14 -0.94 -17.06 17.86
CA PHE A 14 0.34 -16.93 17.17
C PHE A 14 0.22 -16.73 15.65
N LEU A 15 -0.96 -16.96 15.05
CA LEU A 15 -1.16 -16.81 13.60
C LEU A 15 -1.52 -15.36 13.19
N LEU A 16 -2.01 -14.55 14.13
CA LEU A 16 -2.54 -13.20 13.89
C LEU A 16 -1.52 -12.10 13.53
N PRO A 17 -0.23 -12.11 13.91
CA PRO A 17 0.66 -10.98 13.63
C PRO A 17 1.18 -10.94 12.19
N THR A 18 0.91 -11.96 11.36
CA THR A 18 1.39 -11.99 9.96
C THR A 18 0.72 -10.96 9.04
N ILE A 19 -0.40 -10.38 9.47
CA ILE A 19 -1.17 -9.38 8.71
C ILE A 19 -0.74 -7.93 9.04
N ALA A 20 0.16 -7.73 10.01
CA ALA A 20 0.58 -6.40 10.48
C ALA A 20 1.54 -5.66 9.51
N GLY A 21 1.73 -6.16 8.29
CA GLY A 21 2.71 -5.67 7.33
C GLY A 21 2.16 -4.90 6.14
N CYS A 22 1.05 -4.16 6.25
CA CYS A 22 0.69 -3.19 5.21
C CYS A 22 1.65 -2.00 5.29
N SER A 23 2.78 -2.07 4.59
CA SER A 23 3.69 -0.93 4.47
C SER A 23 2.99 0.20 3.72
N THR A 24 3.02 1.40 4.30
CA THR A 24 2.54 2.63 3.65
C THR A 24 3.30 2.94 2.36
N GLN A 25 4.55 2.47 2.25
CA GLN A 25 5.33 2.53 1.02
C GLN A 25 4.69 1.67 -0.08
N THR A 26 4.36 0.41 0.23
CA THR A 26 3.71 -0.48 -0.74
C THR A 26 2.37 0.07 -1.21
N TRP A 27 1.60 0.67 -0.29
CA TRP A 27 0.35 1.33 -0.64
C TRP A 27 0.58 2.53 -1.58
N TYR A 28 1.55 3.39 -1.26
CA TYR A 28 1.92 4.55 -2.09
C TYR A 28 2.34 4.14 -3.50
N GLU A 29 3.25 3.17 -3.62
CA GLU A 29 3.75 2.72 -4.92
C GLU A 29 2.65 2.04 -5.75
N SER A 30 1.79 1.23 -5.10
CA SER A 30 0.65 0.59 -5.77
C SER A 30 -0.33 1.63 -6.31
N ALA A 31 -0.62 2.68 -5.53
CA ALA A 31 -1.49 3.77 -5.97
C ALA A 31 -0.89 4.55 -7.14
N LYS A 32 0.43 4.82 -7.11
CA LYS A 32 1.15 5.47 -8.21
C LYS A 32 1.09 4.64 -9.50
N GLN A 33 1.40 3.34 -9.41
CA GLN A 33 1.34 2.42 -10.55
C GLN A 33 -0.08 2.30 -11.14
N LYS A 34 -1.11 2.24 -10.27
CA LYS A 34 -2.51 2.23 -10.70
C LYS A 34 -2.84 3.48 -11.52
N ALA A 35 -2.43 4.66 -11.04
CA ALA A 35 -2.68 5.92 -11.74
C ALA A 35 -1.95 5.99 -13.10
N GLU A 36 -0.72 5.50 -13.17
CA GLU A 36 0.02 5.40 -14.45
C GLU A 36 -0.67 4.45 -15.43
N SER A 37 -1.12 3.28 -14.96
CA SER A 37 -1.87 2.33 -15.77
C SER A 37 -3.18 2.94 -16.27
N ASP A 38 -3.91 3.65 -15.42
CA ASP A 38 -5.16 4.31 -15.78
C ASP A 38 -4.95 5.40 -16.84
N CYS A 39 -3.84 6.16 -16.77
CA CYS A 39 -3.48 7.11 -17.84
C CYS A 39 -3.19 6.41 -19.17
N ARG A 40 -2.47 5.29 -19.16
CA ARG A 40 -2.11 4.55 -20.38
C ARG A 40 -3.32 3.88 -21.05
N ASN A 41 -4.40 3.66 -20.30
CA ASN A 41 -5.66 3.14 -20.82
C ASN A 41 -6.58 4.22 -21.41
N GLN A 42 -6.19 5.50 -21.38
CA GLN A 42 -6.95 6.58 -22.02
C GLN A 42 -6.70 6.62 -23.54
N ALA A 43 -7.48 7.45 -24.23
CA ALA A 43 -7.27 7.72 -25.65
C ALA A 43 -5.85 8.30 -25.88
N PRO A 44 -5.19 7.99 -27.02
CA PRO A 44 -3.81 8.45 -27.27
C PRO A 44 -3.61 9.97 -27.16
N SER A 45 -4.63 10.77 -27.45
CA SER A 45 -4.56 12.24 -27.32
C SER A 45 -4.51 12.73 -25.87
N GLU A 46 -5.00 11.94 -24.93
CA GLU A 46 -5.11 12.32 -23.51
C GLU A 46 -4.03 11.69 -22.63
N THR A 47 -3.35 10.62 -23.10
CA THR A 47 -2.35 9.88 -22.34
C THR A 47 -1.22 10.78 -21.85
N GLU A 48 -0.60 11.56 -22.74
CA GLU A 48 0.54 12.44 -22.42
C GLU A 48 0.16 13.44 -21.32
N ARG A 49 -0.96 14.16 -21.55
CA ARG A 49 -1.52 15.14 -20.61
C ARG A 49 -1.93 14.51 -19.27
N CYS A 50 -2.35 13.26 -19.27
CA CYS A 50 -2.65 12.52 -18.04
C CYS A 50 -1.37 12.23 -17.26
N LEU A 51 -0.35 11.67 -17.92
CA LEU A 51 0.94 11.31 -17.32
C LEU A 51 1.66 12.53 -16.72
N GLU A 52 1.60 13.68 -17.40
CA GLU A 52 2.18 14.95 -16.90
C GLU A 52 1.59 15.41 -15.57
N ARG A 53 0.36 15.03 -15.25
CA ARG A 53 -0.32 15.42 -14.01
C ARG A 53 -0.10 14.44 -12.86
N LEU A 54 0.54 13.29 -13.10
CA LEU A 54 0.77 12.28 -12.08
C LEU A 54 1.86 12.70 -11.10
N ASN A 55 1.73 12.26 -9.85
CA ASN A 55 2.75 12.45 -8.84
C ASN A 55 4.01 11.63 -9.18
N GLN A 56 5.13 12.31 -9.41
CA GLN A 56 6.42 11.70 -9.73
C GLN A 56 7.36 11.57 -8.52
N LYS A 57 6.95 12.03 -7.32
CA LYS A 57 7.79 12.00 -6.12
C LYS A 57 8.10 10.56 -5.69
N SER A 58 9.27 10.37 -5.11
CA SER A 58 9.59 9.14 -4.38
C SER A 58 8.78 9.08 -3.08
N TYR A 59 8.55 7.87 -2.57
CA TYR A 59 7.90 7.67 -1.28
C TYR A 59 8.60 8.44 -0.14
N GLU A 60 9.94 8.49 -0.14
CA GLU A 60 10.71 9.22 0.88
C GLU A 60 10.41 10.72 0.85
N ASN A 61 10.34 11.34 -0.32
CA ASN A 61 10.02 12.76 -0.44
C ASN A 61 8.57 13.03 -0.05
N TYR A 62 7.64 12.16 -0.45
CA TYR A 62 6.25 12.21 -0.01
C TYR A 62 6.13 12.15 1.52
N GLU A 63 6.83 11.23 2.19
CA GLU A 63 6.77 11.12 3.65
C GLU A 63 7.42 12.31 4.36
N LYS A 64 8.54 12.84 3.84
CA LYS A 64 9.16 14.06 4.38
C LYS A 64 8.20 15.25 4.35
N GLU A 65 7.53 15.46 3.22
CA GLU A 65 6.54 16.53 3.07
C GLU A 65 5.33 16.30 3.99
N ARG A 66 4.80 15.07 4.01
CA ARG A 66 3.65 14.69 4.86
C ARG A 66 3.95 14.84 6.34
N ALA A 67 5.16 14.51 6.78
CA ALA A 67 5.59 14.64 8.17
C ALA A 67 5.81 16.10 8.59
N GLY A 68 6.28 16.96 7.67
CA GLY A 68 6.46 18.39 7.89
C GLY A 68 5.18 19.24 7.87
N GLN A 69 4.03 18.63 7.55
CA GLN A 69 2.71 19.27 7.60
C GLN A 69 1.99 19.12 8.96
N LYS A 70 2.69 18.62 9.98
CA LYS A 70 2.19 18.52 11.37
C LYS A 70 2.69 19.69 12.21
#